data_AF-A0A7J4DQX2-F1
#
_entry.id   AF-A0A7J4DQX2-F1
#
_cell.length_a   1.000
_cell.length_b   1.000
_cell.length_c   1.000
_cell.angle_alpha   90.00
_cell.angle_beta   90.00
_cell.angle_gamma   90.00
#
_symmetry.space_group_name_H-M   'P 1'
#
loop_
_entity.id
_entity.type
_entity.pdbx_description
1 polymer ?
#
loop_
_entity_poly.entity_id
_entity_poly.type
_entity_poly.pdbx_seq_one_letter_code
_entity_poly.pdbx_strand_id
1 'polypeptide(L)'
;MSFADLKKKAGSFEKLQEELEKVNNPVTSFADDRFWKPELDKSGNGFAVIRFLPQSKGEDLPWVKIWSHAFKGPGGWYIENSLTTLNRKDPVSEYNTELWNSGVEANKETARKQKRILKYYSNVLVESDPKHPENEGKIFLFRYGKKIFDKLTEAMSPQFEDEEAMNPFDFWTGASFKLKIRKVDGFWNYDKSEFATPTAIYGGDDTKLETLYGLLYSLTQFLGEDNFKAYDALKEKLNRVLTGSGFQGTVEKFTPKKTQSEVNERFPEVDPVTTTGDDEDDTLSYFAKLADDD
;
A
#
# COMPACT_ATOMS: atom_id res chain seq x y z
N MET A 1 -5.84 -42.45 -29.35
CA MET A 1 -5.61 -41.08 -29.86
C MET A 1 -4.98 -41.19 -31.23
N SER A 2 -5.53 -40.52 -32.24
CA SER A 2 -5.15 -40.65 -33.65
C SER A 2 -4.14 -39.58 -34.07
N PHE A 3 -3.30 -39.86 -35.07
CA PHE A 3 -2.37 -38.90 -35.69
C PHE A 3 -3.10 -37.64 -36.23
N ALA A 4 -4.39 -37.77 -36.55
CA ALA A 4 -5.24 -36.64 -36.93
C ALA A 4 -5.49 -35.65 -35.75
N ASP A 5 -5.48 -36.14 -34.51
CA ASP A 5 -5.66 -35.30 -33.30
C ASP A 5 -4.41 -34.46 -33.02
N LEU A 6 -3.22 -34.96 -33.35
CA LEU A 6 -1.94 -34.23 -33.26
C LEU A 6 -1.86 -33.09 -34.28
N LYS A 7 -2.37 -33.31 -35.50
CA LYS A 7 -2.35 -32.28 -36.57
C LYS A 7 -3.31 -31.11 -36.30
N LYS A 8 -4.42 -31.35 -35.58
CA LYS A 8 -5.31 -30.28 -35.09
C LYS A 8 -4.69 -29.45 -33.96
N LYS A 9 -3.84 -30.05 -33.11
CA LYS A 9 -3.13 -29.34 -32.03
C LYS A 9 -1.93 -28.52 -32.54
N ALA A 10 -1.38 -28.84 -33.71
CA ALA A 10 -0.26 -28.09 -34.30
C ALA A 10 -0.63 -26.65 -34.71
N GLY A 11 -1.92 -26.36 -34.98
CA GLY A 11 -2.42 -25.00 -35.25
C GLY A 11 -2.72 -24.17 -34.00
N SER A 12 -2.41 -24.68 -32.81
CA SER A 12 -2.67 -23.99 -31.53
C SER A 12 -1.45 -23.22 -31.04
N PHE A 13 -0.46 -22.93 -31.89
CA PHE A 13 0.74 -22.20 -31.49
C PHE A 13 0.39 -20.75 -31.10
N GLU A 14 -0.50 -20.07 -31.82
CA GLU A 14 -0.99 -18.73 -31.45
C GLU A 14 -1.77 -18.74 -30.12
N LYS A 15 -2.59 -19.76 -29.87
CA LYS A 15 -3.26 -19.93 -28.57
C LYS A 15 -2.27 -20.25 -27.45
N LEU A 16 -1.25 -21.06 -27.72
CA LEU A 16 -0.19 -21.34 -26.76
C LEU A 16 0.69 -20.10 -26.52
N GLN A 17 0.85 -19.23 -27.51
CA GLN A 17 1.62 -17.99 -27.43
C GLN A 17 0.83 -16.89 -26.73
N GLU A 18 -0.49 -16.76 -26.96
CA GLU A 18 -1.40 -15.94 -26.14
C GLU A 18 -1.44 -16.43 -24.70
N GLU A 19 -1.53 -17.74 -24.47
CA GLU A 19 -1.52 -18.29 -23.11
C GLU A 19 -0.13 -18.15 -22.46
N LEU A 20 0.96 -18.24 -23.22
CA LEU A 20 2.32 -17.98 -22.71
C LEU A 20 2.57 -16.49 -22.46
N GLU A 21 1.96 -15.58 -23.23
CA GLU A 21 1.93 -14.14 -22.96
C GLU A 21 1.07 -13.81 -21.74
N LYS A 22 -0.04 -14.52 -21.51
CA LYS A 22 -0.84 -14.41 -20.27
C LYS A 22 -0.15 -15.00 -19.05
N VAL A 23 0.73 -15.99 -19.22
CA VAL A 23 1.54 -16.56 -18.14
C VAL A 23 2.81 -15.73 -17.88
N ASN A 24 3.35 -15.04 -18.90
CA ASN A 24 4.47 -14.09 -18.74
C ASN A 24 4.05 -12.67 -18.35
N ASN A 25 2.80 -12.29 -18.62
CA ASN A 25 2.19 -11.15 -17.95
C ASN A 25 1.83 -11.61 -16.54
N PRO A 26 2.43 -11.04 -15.48
CA PRO A 26 2.04 -11.38 -14.14
C PRO A 26 0.54 -11.16 -14.05
N VAL A 27 -0.17 -12.20 -13.57
CA VAL A 27 -1.58 -12.15 -13.20
C VAL A 27 -1.78 -10.80 -12.54
N THR A 28 -2.54 -9.93 -13.21
CA THR A 28 -2.98 -8.67 -12.63
C THR A 28 -3.55 -9.08 -11.30
N SER A 29 -2.88 -8.63 -10.24
CA SER A 29 -3.33 -8.78 -8.86
C SER A 29 -4.83 -8.48 -8.78
N PHE A 30 -5.47 -8.81 -7.67
CA PHE A 30 -6.75 -8.23 -7.25
C PHE A 30 -6.66 -6.68 -7.11
N ALA A 31 -6.16 -5.99 -8.14
CA ALA A 31 -6.04 -4.58 -8.32
C ALA A 31 -7.43 -4.13 -8.70
N ASP A 32 -8.08 -3.50 -7.75
CA ASP A 32 -9.25 -2.70 -8.02
C ASP A 32 -8.89 -1.64 -9.06
N ASP A 33 -9.49 -1.75 -10.26
CA ASP A 33 -9.24 -0.89 -11.43
C ASP A 33 -9.46 0.61 -11.16
N ARG A 34 -10.11 0.94 -10.04
CA ARG A 34 -10.30 2.33 -9.58
C ARG A 34 -9.02 2.95 -9.04
N PHE A 35 -8.02 2.14 -8.69
CA PHE A 35 -6.77 2.63 -8.14
C PHE A 35 -5.77 3.00 -9.21
N TRP A 36 -5.25 4.22 -9.13
CA TRP A 36 -4.13 4.65 -9.93
C TRP A 36 -2.83 4.59 -9.13
N LYS A 37 -1.78 4.13 -9.79
CA LYS A 37 -0.41 4.11 -9.28
C LYS A 37 0.51 4.56 -10.42
N PRO A 38 1.46 5.49 -10.18
CA PRO A 38 2.40 5.89 -11.20
C PRO A 38 3.31 4.71 -11.58
N GLU A 39 3.49 4.49 -12.88
CA GLU A 39 4.46 3.52 -13.37
C GLU A 39 5.88 4.05 -13.17
N LEU A 40 6.79 3.18 -12.71
CA LEU A 40 8.20 3.50 -12.53
C LEU A 40 9.01 3.05 -13.74
N ASP A 41 10.01 3.84 -14.12
CA ASP A 41 10.99 3.45 -15.12
C ASP A 41 11.91 2.34 -14.58
N LYS A 42 12.75 1.79 -15.48
CA LYS A 42 13.73 0.74 -15.14
C LYS A 42 14.73 1.15 -14.06
N SER A 43 14.90 2.46 -13.84
CA SER A 43 15.77 3.03 -12.82
C SER A 43 15.03 3.31 -11.50
N GLY A 44 13.75 2.97 -11.41
CA GLY A 44 12.91 3.20 -10.24
C GLY A 44 12.46 4.67 -10.07
N ASN A 45 12.52 5.47 -11.14
CA ASN A 45 12.00 6.84 -11.12
C ASN A 45 10.61 6.89 -11.75
N GLY A 46 9.72 7.68 -11.16
CA GLY A 46 8.36 7.92 -11.65
C GLY A 46 8.09 9.41 -11.75
N PHE A 47 7.29 9.80 -12.74
CA PHE A 47 6.81 11.16 -12.86
C PHE A 47 5.36 11.17 -13.34
N ALA A 48 4.51 11.90 -12.62
CA ALA A 48 3.13 12.15 -13.00
C ALA A 48 2.68 13.51 -12.43
N VAL A 49 1.66 14.09 -13.03
CA VAL A 49 0.99 15.28 -12.51
C VAL A 49 -0.44 14.89 -12.18
N ILE A 50 -0.80 15.01 -10.91
CA ILE A 50 -2.12 14.65 -10.40
C ILE A 50 -2.71 15.84 -9.67
N ARG A 51 -4.04 15.93 -9.66
CA ARG A 51 -4.78 16.96 -8.93
C ARG A 51 -5.64 16.29 -7.86
N PHE A 52 -5.40 16.61 -6.60
CA PHE A 52 -6.23 16.13 -5.51
C PHE A 52 -7.62 16.76 -5.60
N LEU A 53 -8.64 15.95 -5.38
CA LEU A 53 -10.05 16.33 -5.52
C LEU A 53 -10.71 16.43 -4.14
N PRO A 54 -11.76 17.26 -3.99
CA PRO A 54 -12.43 17.47 -2.72
C PRO A 54 -13.21 16.22 -2.27
N GLN A 55 -13.81 16.34 -1.09
CA GLN A 55 -14.63 15.31 -0.49
C GLN A 55 -15.81 14.94 -1.39
N SER A 56 -16.11 13.65 -1.46
CA SER A 56 -17.26 13.17 -2.21
C SER A 56 -18.57 13.55 -1.49
N LYS A 57 -19.70 13.41 -2.19
CA LYS A 57 -21.00 13.82 -1.67
C LYS A 57 -21.36 13.06 -0.38
N GLY A 58 -21.56 13.82 0.71
CA GLY A 58 -21.96 13.28 2.01
C GLY A 58 -20.79 12.85 2.90
N GLU A 59 -19.55 13.14 2.51
CA GLU A 59 -18.35 12.90 3.31
C GLU A 59 -17.79 14.22 3.85
N ASP A 60 -17.15 14.17 5.02
CA ASP A 60 -16.61 15.37 5.68
C ASP A 60 -15.19 15.72 5.24
N LEU A 61 -14.41 14.72 4.83
CA LEU A 61 -12.98 14.85 4.54
C LEU A 61 -12.63 14.38 3.12
N PRO A 62 -11.69 15.05 2.42
CA PRO A 62 -11.27 14.66 1.08
C PRO A 62 -10.27 13.49 1.06
N TRP A 63 -9.93 12.95 2.24
CA TRP A 63 -9.10 11.76 2.40
C TRP A 63 -9.65 10.86 3.50
N VAL A 64 -9.34 9.56 3.43
CA VAL A 64 -9.48 8.63 4.56
C VAL A 64 -8.14 8.07 4.98
N LYS A 65 -8.02 7.78 6.27
CA LYS A 65 -6.81 7.28 6.90
C LYS A 65 -7.03 5.84 7.35
N ILE A 66 -6.15 4.94 6.94
CA ILE A 66 -6.20 3.52 7.28
C ILE A 66 -4.86 3.07 7.84
N TRP A 67 -4.90 2.37 8.96
CA TRP A 67 -3.77 1.63 9.49
C TRP A 67 -3.82 0.19 9.02
N SER A 68 -2.68 -0.38 8.65
CA SER A 68 -2.55 -1.80 8.30
C SER A 68 -1.27 -2.38 8.91
N HIS A 69 -1.17 -3.70 8.99
CA HIS A 69 0.08 -4.38 9.35
C HIS A 69 0.52 -5.24 8.16
N ALA A 70 1.81 -5.20 7.85
CA ALA A 70 2.41 -6.02 6.80
C ALA A 70 3.77 -6.55 7.24
N PHE A 71 3.85 -7.83 7.58
CA PHE A 71 5.12 -8.45 7.98
C PHE A 71 5.14 -9.95 7.67
N LYS A 72 6.35 -10.50 7.57
CA LYS A 72 6.58 -11.93 7.37
C LYS A 72 6.99 -12.58 8.68
N GLY A 73 6.29 -13.64 9.06
CA GLY A 73 6.68 -14.54 10.13
C GLY A 73 7.06 -15.92 9.59
N PRO A 74 7.40 -16.87 10.47
CA PRO A 74 7.68 -18.26 10.10
C PRO A 74 6.53 -18.93 9.34
N GLY A 75 5.28 -18.53 9.58
CA GLY A 75 4.07 -19.05 8.93
C GLY A 75 3.57 -18.24 7.75
N GLY A 76 4.44 -17.43 7.14
CA GLY A 76 4.13 -16.64 5.95
C GLY A 76 3.80 -15.18 6.26
N TRP A 77 2.93 -14.59 5.44
CA TRP A 77 2.62 -13.17 5.48
C TRP A 77 1.41 -12.83 6.34
N TYR A 78 1.55 -11.81 7.17
CA TYR A 78 0.45 -11.09 7.78
C TYR A 78 0.28 -9.77 7.04
N ILE A 79 -0.78 -9.63 6.22
CA ILE A 79 -1.14 -8.39 5.52
C ILE A 79 -2.63 -8.16 5.79
N GLU A 80 -2.95 -7.26 6.71
CA GLU A 80 -4.33 -6.99 7.12
C GLU A 80 -4.52 -5.52 7.54
N ASN A 81 -5.75 -5.02 7.40
CA ASN A 81 -6.14 -3.74 7.96
C ASN A 81 -6.22 -3.83 9.50
N SER A 82 -5.74 -2.78 10.17
CA SER A 82 -5.74 -2.70 11.62
C SER A 82 -7.04 -2.14 12.15
N LEU A 83 -7.59 -2.81 13.17
CA LEU A 83 -8.78 -2.37 13.90
C LEU A 83 -8.58 -1.03 14.62
N THR A 84 -7.32 -0.60 14.82
CA THR A 84 -7.00 0.72 15.37
C THR A 84 -7.49 1.87 14.48
N THR A 85 -7.71 1.62 13.19
CA THR A 85 -8.36 2.58 12.26
C THR A 85 -9.75 2.98 12.74
N LEU A 86 -10.49 2.03 13.32
CA LEU A 86 -11.84 2.22 13.87
C LEU A 86 -11.80 2.50 15.38
N ASN A 87 -10.63 2.86 15.93
CA ASN A 87 -10.41 3.06 17.36
C ASN A 87 -10.75 1.80 18.22
N ARG A 88 -10.65 0.61 17.64
CA ARG A 88 -10.86 -0.68 18.33
C ARG A 88 -9.51 -1.32 18.70
N LYS A 89 -9.55 -2.31 19.60
CA LYS A 89 -8.38 -3.11 19.99
C LYS A 89 -7.93 -3.99 18.82
N ASP A 90 -6.63 -4.13 18.67
CA ASP A 90 -5.99 -4.85 17.57
C ASP A 90 -4.95 -5.83 18.14
N PRO A 91 -5.00 -7.12 17.77
CA PRO A 91 -4.15 -8.14 18.38
C PRO A 91 -2.67 -7.96 18.07
N VAL A 92 -2.31 -7.41 16.90
CA VAL A 92 -0.91 -7.13 16.54
C VAL A 92 -0.39 -5.95 17.36
N SER A 93 -1.22 -4.93 17.55
CA SER A 93 -0.86 -3.76 18.36
C SER A 93 -0.66 -4.12 19.83
N GLU A 94 -1.50 -4.98 20.40
CA GLU A 94 -1.34 -5.52 21.76
C GLU A 94 -0.04 -6.32 21.87
N TYR A 95 0.19 -7.26 20.95
CA TYR A 95 1.41 -8.08 20.93
C TYR A 95 2.69 -7.24 20.78
N ASN A 96 2.69 -6.25 19.89
CA ASN A 96 3.82 -5.33 19.73
C ASN A 96 4.11 -4.51 20.98
N THR A 97 3.07 -4.14 21.73
CA THR A 97 3.24 -3.42 23.01
C THR A 97 3.91 -4.31 24.04
N GLU A 98 3.55 -5.59 24.12
CA GLU A 98 4.21 -6.58 24.99
C GLU A 98 5.69 -6.77 24.60
N LEU A 99 5.97 -6.93 23.30
CA LEU A 99 7.32 -7.06 22.78
C LEU A 99 8.17 -5.82 23.10
N TRP A 100 7.63 -4.63 22.90
CA TRP A 100 8.34 -3.37 23.17
C TRP A 100 8.64 -3.20 24.66
N ASN A 101 7.67 -3.52 25.53
CA ASN A 101 7.79 -3.38 26.97
C ASN A 101 8.62 -4.50 27.63
N SER A 102 8.93 -5.58 26.91
CA SER A 102 9.80 -6.66 27.40
C SER A 102 11.23 -6.21 27.70
N GLY A 103 11.66 -5.05 27.17
CA GLY A 103 13.00 -4.51 27.35
C GLY A 103 14.10 -5.23 26.55
N VAL A 104 13.78 -6.32 25.85
CA VAL A 104 14.71 -7.10 25.02
C VAL A 104 14.84 -6.48 23.63
N GLU A 105 16.05 -6.21 23.16
CA GLU A 105 16.26 -5.51 21.88
C GLU A 105 15.76 -6.33 20.67
N ALA A 106 15.90 -7.65 20.70
CA ALA A 106 15.35 -8.53 19.65
C ALA A 106 13.81 -8.45 19.55
N ASN A 107 13.12 -8.28 20.69
CA ASN A 107 11.67 -8.10 20.72
C ASN A 107 11.29 -6.72 20.19
N LYS A 108 12.07 -5.68 20.50
CA LYS A 108 11.87 -4.34 19.92
C LYS A 108 12.10 -4.32 18.42
N GLU A 109 13.10 -5.04 17.92
CA GLU A 109 13.33 -5.19 16.47
C GLU A 109 12.13 -5.87 15.79
N THR A 110 11.58 -6.91 16.42
CA THR A 110 10.37 -7.58 15.94
C THR A 110 9.18 -6.63 15.92
N ALA A 111 8.97 -5.86 17.00
CA ALA A 111 7.90 -4.86 17.06
C ALA A 111 8.07 -3.74 16.01
N ARG A 112 9.31 -3.35 15.68
CA ARG A 112 9.59 -2.40 14.59
C ARG A 112 9.20 -2.97 13.23
N LYS A 113 9.49 -4.25 12.96
CA LYS A 113 9.11 -4.95 11.72
C LYS A 113 7.60 -5.16 11.60
N GLN A 114 6.90 -5.26 12.73
CA GLN A 114 5.44 -5.44 12.80
C GLN A 114 4.68 -4.12 12.98
N LYS A 115 5.37 -2.98 12.89
CA LYS A 115 4.80 -1.63 13.06
C LYS A 115 3.61 -1.44 12.10
N ARG A 116 2.63 -0.65 12.56
CA ARG A 116 1.50 -0.27 11.73
C ARG A 116 1.94 0.69 10.62
N ILE A 117 1.40 0.45 9.44
CA ILE A 117 1.64 1.19 8.20
C ILE A 117 0.49 2.15 7.99
N LEU A 118 0.81 3.44 7.86
CA LEU A 118 -0.18 4.49 7.62
C LEU A 118 -0.43 4.67 6.13
N LYS A 119 -1.69 4.53 5.71
CA LYS A 119 -2.13 4.76 4.35
C LYS A 119 -3.22 5.82 4.31
N TYR A 120 -3.12 6.70 3.34
CA TYR A 120 -4.12 7.68 2.99
C TYR A 120 -4.70 7.35 1.63
N TYR A 121 -6.00 7.61 1.46
CA TYR A 121 -6.72 7.41 0.22
C TYR A 121 -7.48 8.69 -0.12
N SER A 122 -7.30 9.18 -1.34
CA SER A 122 -7.99 10.38 -1.84
C SER A 122 -8.38 10.19 -3.30
N ASN A 123 -9.40 10.91 -3.73
CA ASN A 123 -9.72 11.04 -5.15
C ASN A 123 -8.71 11.96 -5.82
N VAL A 124 -8.22 11.56 -6.99
CA VAL A 124 -7.31 12.37 -7.80
C VAL A 124 -7.75 12.38 -9.26
N LEU A 125 -7.57 13.52 -9.93
CA LEU A 125 -7.62 13.65 -11.37
C LEU A 125 -6.19 13.52 -11.90
N VAL A 126 -5.96 12.58 -12.82
CA VAL A 126 -4.66 12.44 -13.47
C VAL A 126 -4.58 13.49 -14.58
N GLU A 127 -3.72 14.49 -14.42
CA GLU A 127 -3.55 15.55 -15.43
C GLU A 127 -2.49 15.21 -16.47
N SER A 128 -1.40 14.56 -16.03
CA SER A 128 -0.40 14.02 -16.93
C SER A 128 0.20 12.74 -16.39
N ASP A 129 0.19 11.70 -17.22
CA ASP A 129 0.83 10.42 -16.97
C ASP A 129 1.59 10.01 -18.24
N PRO A 130 2.88 10.39 -18.36
CA PRO A 130 3.66 10.14 -19.57
C PRO A 130 3.80 8.66 -19.95
N LYS A 131 3.57 7.76 -18.99
CA LYS A 131 3.66 6.32 -19.17
C LYS A 131 2.33 5.71 -19.60
N HIS A 132 1.24 6.25 -19.07
CA HIS A 132 -0.12 5.85 -19.40
C HIS A 132 -0.99 7.05 -19.78
N PRO A 133 -0.81 7.63 -20.98
CA PRO A 133 -1.61 8.78 -21.43
C PRO A 133 -3.13 8.52 -21.45
N GLU A 134 -3.55 7.26 -21.51
CA GLU A 134 -4.95 6.84 -21.41
C GLU A 134 -5.61 7.15 -20.06
N ASN A 135 -4.82 7.42 -19.02
CA ASN A 135 -5.30 7.81 -17.70
C ASN A 135 -5.53 9.33 -17.59
N GLU A 136 -4.97 10.13 -18.49
CA GLU A 136 -5.09 11.59 -18.45
C GLU A 136 -6.56 12.03 -18.59
N GLY A 137 -6.99 12.92 -17.71
CA GLY A 137 -8.36 13.42 -17.63
C GLY A 137 -9.35 12.52 -16.87
N LYS A 138 -8.92 11.36 -16.33
CA LYS A 138 -9.78 10.46 -15.55
C LYS A 138 -9.56 10.61 -14.04
N ILE A 139 -10.59 10.24 -13.28
CA ILE A 139 -10.57 10.21 -11.83
C ILE A 139 -10.20 8.79 -11.36
N PHE A 140 -9.30 8.74 -10.39
CA PHE A 140 -8.89 7.51 -9.73
C PHE A 140 -8.76 7.70 -8.22
N LEU A 141 -8.69 6.58 -7.51
CA LEU A 141 -8.29 6.52 -6.11
C LEU A 141 -6.78 6.44 -6.03
N PHE A 142 -6.17 7.36 -5.28
CA PHE A 142 -4.74 7.36 -5.05
C PHE A 142 -4.44 6.99 -3.60
N ARG A 143 -3.65 5.93 -3.43
CA ARG A 143 -3.11 5.50 -2.14
C ARG A 143 -1.73 6.09 -1.93
N TYR A 144 -1.50 6.72 -0.80
CA TYR A 144 -0.21 7.33 -0.47
C TYR A 144 0.13 7.28 1.03
N GLY A 145 1.40 7.41 1.34
CA GLY A 145 1.92 7.39 2.71
C GLY A 145 2.01 8.78 3.36
N LYS A 146 2.60 8.81 4.56
CA LYS A 146 2.76 10.03 5.37
C LYS A 146 3.50 11.15 4.63
N LYS A 147 4.54 10.85 3.86
CA LYS A 147 5.37 11.87 3.17
C LYS A 147 4.57 12.75 2.21
N ILE A 148 3.64 12.17 1.45
CA ILE A 148 2.77 12.93 0.55
C ILE A 148 1.69 13.67 1.35
N PHE A 149 1.16 13.04 2.41
CA PHE A 149 0.21 13.70 3.30
C PHE A 149 0.81 14.92 4.00
N ASP A 150 2.06 14.84 4.45
CA ASP A 150 2.78 15.96 5.07
C ASP A 150 2.86 17.15 4.11
N LYS A 151 3.16 16.92 2.83
CA LYS A 151 3.16 17.96 1.78
C LYS A 151 1.78 18.59 1.58
N LEU A 152 0.71 17.79 1.63
CA LEU A 152 -0.67 18.30 1.57
C LEU A 152 -0.97 19.19 2.77
N THR A 153 -0.58 18.78 3.98
CA THR A 153 -0.80 19.56 5.20
C THR A 153 0.05 20.83 5.24
N GLU A 154 1.27 20.78 4.74
CA GLU A 154 2.18 21.94 4.63
C GLU A 154 1.60 22.98 3.66
N ALA A 155 1.02 22.55 2.53
CA ALA A 155 0.32 23.45 1.62
C ALA A 155 -0.90 24.15 2.28
N MET A 156 -1.66 23.42 3.11
CA MET A 156 -2.82 23.96 3.83
C MET A 156 -2.45 24.81 5.05
N SER A 157 -1.29 24.56 5.64
CA SER A 157 -0.82 25.18 6.88
C SER A 157 0.70 25.38 6.78
N PRO A 158 1.13 26.38 5.98
CA PRO A 158 2.55 26.65 5.77
C PRO A 158 3.24 27.02 7.08
N GLN A 159 4.53 26.70 7.18
CA GLN A 159 5.31 26.92 8.39
C GLN A 159 5.99 28.30 8.42
N PHE A 160 6.05 28.98 7.27
CA PHE A 160 6.73 30.25 7.09
C PHE A 160 5.75 31.35 6.69
N GLU A 161 5.99 32.58 7.16
CA GLU A 161 5.09 33.73 6.95
C GLU A 161 5.04 34.21 5.48
N ASP A 162 6.01 33.84 4.66
CA ASP A 162 6.09 34.17 3.24
C ASP A 162 5.38 33.18 2.32
N GLU A 163 4.87 32.07 2.87
CA GLU A 163 4.13 31.06 2.12
C GLU A 163 2.61 31.26 2.27
N GLU A 164 1.90 31.30 1.14
CA GLU A 164 0.44 31.43 1.14
C GLU A 164 -0.24 30.08 1.38
N ALA A 165 -1.14 30.03 2.37
CA ALA A 165 -1.94 28.85 2.63
C ALA A 165 -2.87 28.58 1.43
N MET A 166 -2.82 27.36 0.92
CA MET A 166 -3.61 26.91 -0.22
C MET A 166 -4.30 25.59 0.11
N ASN A 167 -5.58 25.46 -0.25
CA ASN A 167 -6.28 24.19 -0.17
C ASN A 167 -6.01 23.36 -1.45
N PRO A 168 -5.16 22.31 -1.41
CA PRO A 168 -4.83 21.53 -2.59
C PRO A 168 -6.01 20.72 -3.15
N PHE A 169 -7.09 20.55 -2.37
CA PHE A 169 -8.30 19.84 -2.76
C PHE A 169 -9.34 20.75 -3.42
N ASP A 170 -9.12 22.06 -3.47
CA ASP A 170 -10.09 23.00 -4.02
C ASP A 170 -10.08 22.99 -5.56
N PHE A 171 -11.27 23.06 -6.17
CA PHE A 171 -11.41 23.04 -7.63
C PHE A 171 -10.94 24.34 -8.31
N TRP A 172 -11.05 25.49 -7.64
CA TRP A 172 -10.78 26.80 -8.24
C TRP A 172 -9.41 27.34 -7.84
N THR A 173 -9.04 27.17 -6.58
CA THR A 173 -7.85 27.76 -5.96
C THR A 173 -6.82 26.72 -5.50
N GLY A 174 -7.05 25.43 -5.72
CA GLY A 174 -6.04 24.40 -5.45
C GLY A 174 -4.91 24.38 -6.47
N ALA A 175 -3.98 23.43 -6.32
CA ALA A 175 -2.87 23.24 -7.24
C ALA A 175 -2.68 21.79 -7.67
N SER A 176 -2.14 21.62 -8.87
CA SER A 176 -1.68 20.34 -9.37
C SER A 176 -0.43 19.90 -8.62
N PHE A 177 -0.36 18.63 -8.26
CA PHE A 177 0.75 18.00 -7.57
C PHE A 177 1.65 17.27 -8.57
N LYS A 178 2.90 17.70 -8.67
CA LYS A 178 3.91 17.03 -9.48
C LYS A 178 4.53 15.91 -8.66
N LEU A 179 4.00 14.70 -8.83
CA LEU A 179 4.53 13.51 -8.18
C LEU A 179 5.83 13.08 -8.86
N LYS A 180 6.94 13.20 -8.13
CA LYS A 180 8.29 12.78 -8.58
C LYS A 180 8.81 11.73 -7.62
N ILE A 181 8.91 10.51 -8.11
CA ILE A 181 9.40 9.35 -7.36
C ILE A 181 10.83 9.09 -7.81
N ARG A 182 11.74 8.87 -6.85
CA ARG A 182 13.12 8.46 -7.12
C ARG A 182 13.53 7.36 -6.16
N LYS A 183 14.31 6.40 -6.64
CA LYS A 183 14.92 5.40 -5.76
C LYS A 183 16.23 5.95 -5.19
N VAL A 184 16.29 6.14 -3.88
CA VAL A 184 17.48 6.59 -3.14
C VAL A 184 17.77 5.56 -2.05
N ASP A 185 18.97 4.99 -2.05
CA ASP A 185 19.39 3.94 -1.11
C ASP A 185 18.44 2.72 -1.03
N GLY A 186 17.77 2.41 -2.15
CA GLY A 186 16.81 1.30 -2.23
C GLY A 186 15.37 1.67 -1.87
N PHE A 187 15.09 2.91 -1.44
CA PHE A 187 13.77 3.37 -1.00
C PHE A 187 13.19 4.43 -1.94
N TRP A 188 11.86 4.55 -1.99
CA TRP A 188 11.17 5.53 -2.84
C TRP A 188 11.09 6.88 -2.14
N ASN A 189 11.86 7.83 -2.64
CA ASN A 189 11.87 9.19 -2.16
C ASN A 189 10.89 10.08 -2.96
N TYR A 190 10.14 10.92 -2.23
CA TYR A 190 9.16 11.85 -2.77
C TYR A 190 9.52 13.32 -2.55
N ASP A 191 10.72 13.62 -2.04
CA ASP A 191 11.06 14.96 -1.54
C ASP A 191 10.99 16.03 -2.64
N LYS A 192 11.29 15.64 -3.88
CA LYS A 192 11.19 16.51 -5.07
C LYS A 192 9.76 16.70 -5.61
N SER A 193 8.78 16.02 -5.01
CA SER A 193 7.37 16.24 -5.34
C SER A 193 6.92 17.58 -4.76
N GLU A 194 6.19 18.36 -5.54
CA GLU A 194 5.84 19.74 -5.21
C GLU A 194 4.49 20.11 -5.82
N PHE A 195 3.84 21.11 -5.24
CA PHE A 195 2.67 21.72 -5.86
C PHE A 195 3.11 22.70 -6.95
N ALA A 196 2.37 22.70 -8.04
CA ALA A 196 2.44 23.75 -9.05
C ALA A 196 1.79 25.03 -8.52
N THR A 197 1.79 26.08 -9.35
CA THR A 197 1.02 27.29 -9.05
C THR A 197 -0.47 26.97 -8.95
N PRO A 198 -1.22 27.64 -8.05
CA PRO A 198 -2.66 27.49 -7.95
C PRO A 198 -3.34 27.72 -9.31
N THR A 199 -4.22 26.79 -9.70
CA THR A 199 -4.96 26.84 -10.97
C THR A 199 -6.34 26.22 -10.79
N ALA A 200 -7.34 26.80 -11.47
CA ALA A 200 -8.67 26.25 -11.54
C ALA A 200 -8.73 25.05 -12.50
N ILE A 201 -9.33 23.94 -12.07
CA ILE A 201 -9.57 22.79 -12.94
C ILE A 201 -10.53 23.22 -14.06
N TYR A 202 -10.21 22.84 -15.30
CA TYR A 202 -10.94 23.23 -16.51
C TYR A 202 -11.17 24.74 -16.67
N GLY A 203 -10.34 25.58 -16.05
CA GLY A 203 -10.52 27.04 -16.06
C GLY A 203 -11.71 27.54 -15.24
N GLY A 204 -12.27 26.73 -14.34
CA GLY A 204 -13.42 27.11 -13.52
C GLY A 204 -14.77 26.95 -14.21
N ASP A 205 -14.88 26.08 -15.21
CA ASP A 205 -16.15 25.76 -15.88
C ASP A 205 -17.05 24.92 -14.97
N ASP A 206 -18.03 25.58 -14.32
CA ASP A 206 -18.96 24.99 -13.36
C ASP A 206 -19.65 23.71 -13.87
N THR A 207 -19.99 23.63 -15.16
CA THR A 207 -20.70 22.46 -15.72
C THR A 207 -19.81 21.21 -15.72
N LYS A 208 -18.53 21.41 -16.05
CA LYS A 208 -17.54 20.31 -16.04
C LYS A 208 -17.15 19.94 -14.61
N LEU A 209 -17.04 20.93 -13.72
CA LEU A 209 -16.76 20.70 -12.32
C LEU A 209 -17.89 19.91 -11.64
N GLU A 210 -19.15 20.22 -11.93
CA GLU A 210 -20.29 19.46 -11.41
C GLU A 210 -20.29 18.01 -11.92
N THR A 211 -19.98 17.80 -13.21
CA THR A 211 -19.82 16.47 -13.78
C THR A 211 -18.69 15.69 -13.10
N LEU A 212 -17.53 16.35 -12.89
CA LEU A 212 -16.38 15.78 -12.20
C LEU A 212 -16.72 15.40 -10.76
N TYR A 213 -17.43 16.27 -10.05
CA TYR A 213 -17.87 16.05 -8.67
C TYR A 213 -18.79 14.83 -8.55
N GLY A 214 -19.68 14.61 -9.52
CA GLY A 214 -20.54 13.44 -9.57
C GLY A 214 -19.82 12.10 -9.80
N LEU A 215 -18.57 12.14 -10.28
CA LEU A 215 -17.75 10.96 -10.56
C LEU A 215 -16.79 10.60 -9.43
N LEU A 216 -16.75 11.37 -8.33
CA LEU A 216 -15.91 11.09 -7.18
C LEU A 216 -16.30 9.77 -6.51
N TYR A 217 -15.31 8.95 -6.19
CA TYR A 217 -15.53 7.72 -5.43
C TYR A 217 -15.75 8.04 -3.95
N SER A 218 -16.67 7.32 -3.32
CA SER A 218 -16.84 7.37 -1.87
C SER A 218 -15.59 6.81 -1.18
N LEU A 219 -15.01 7.57 -0.25
CA LEU A 219 -13.86 7.13 0.52
C LEU A 219 -14.26 6.41 1.81
N THR A 220 -15.45 6.71 2.35
CA THR A 220 -16.01 6.03 3.53
C THR A 220 -16.22 4.54 3.32
N GLN A 221 -16.34 4.08 2.06
CA GLN A 221 -16.38 2.66 1.71
C GLN A 221 -15.20 1.87 2.31
N PHE A 222 -14.03 2.50 2.47
CA PHE A 222 -12.84 1.85 3.03
C PHE A 222 -12.85 1.75 4.56
N LEU A 223 -13.70 2.54 5.22
CA LEU A 223 -13.92 2.50 6.67
C LEU A 223 -15.06 1.54 7.05
N GLY A 224 -15.73 0.93 6.07
CA GLY A 224 -16.76 -0.07 6.31
C GLY A 224 -16.20 -1.28 7.05
N GLU A 225 -16.97 -1.82 8.00
CA GLU A 225 -16.55 -2.93 8.86
C GLU A 225 -16.17 -4.18 8.04
N ASP A 226 -16.75 -4.36 6.86
CA ASP A 226 -16.43 -5.47 5.95
C ASP A 226 -14.97 -5.48 5.47
N ASN A 227 -14.28 -4.34 5.52
CA ASN A 227 -12.85 -4.24 5.18
C ASN A 227 -11.93 -4.61 6.35
N PHE A 228 -12.49 -4.92 7.53
CA PHE A 228 -11.75 -5.24 8.73
C PHE A 228 -12.19 -6.61 9.25
N LYS A 229 -11.24 -7.53 9.39
CA LYS A 229 -11.54 -8.83 10.00
C LYS A 229 -11.83 -8.66 11.49
N ALA A 230 -12.66 -9.54 12.03
CA ALA A 230 -12.93 -9.60 13.46
C ALA A 230 -11.64 -9.87 14.25
N TYR A 231 -11.60 -9.39 15.49
CA TYR A 231 -10.43 -9.52 16.37
C TYR A 231 -9.94 -10.96 16.50
N ASP A 232 -10.85 -11.92 16.69
CA ASP A 232 -10.49 -13.34 16.86
C ASP A 232 -9.85 -13.91 15.58
N ALA A 233 -10.38 -13.57 14.41
CA ALA A 233 -9.80 -13.99 13.13
C ALA A 233 -8.41 -13.37 12.87
N LEU A 234 -8.22 -12.09 13.24
CA LEU A 234 -6.91 -11.44 13.17
C LEU A 234 -5.91 -12.09 14.14
N LYS A 235 -6.36 -12.45 15.35
CA LYS A 235 -5.53 -13.11 16.37
C LYS A 235 -5.13 -14.52 15.95
N GLU A 236 -6.06 -15.30 15.38
CA GLU A 236 -5.77 -16.61 14.82
C GLU A 236 -4.75 -16.51 13.67
N LYS A 237 -4.94 -15.56 12.75
CA LYS A 237 -3.99 -15.33 11.66
C LYS A 237 -2.63 -14.89 12.19
N LEU A 238 -2.58 -14.02 13.19
CA LEU A 238 -1.34 -13.60 13.86
C LEU A 238 -0.61 -14.81 14.44
N ASN A 239 -1.29 -15.64 15.21
CA ASN A 239 -0.71 -16.84 15.81
C ASN A 239 -0.18 -17.80 14.73
N ARG A 240 -0.92 -18.01 13.64
CA ARG A 240 -0.49 -18.85 12.51
C ARG A 240 0.79 -18.32 11.88
N VAL A 241 0.85 -17.00 11.62
CA VAL A 241 2.01 -16.35 11.01
C VAL A 241 3.23 -16.39 11.92
N LEU A 242 3.05 -16.22 13.23
CA LEU A 242 4.16 -16.24 14.19
C LEU A 242 4.70 -17.66 14.47
N THR A 243 3.83 -18.68 14.50
CA THR A 243 4.20 -20.04 14.92
C THR A 243 4.61 -20.95 13.77
N GLY A 244 4.34 -20.59 12.51
CA GLY A 244 4.68 -21.45 11.37
C GLY A 244 3.77 -22.67 11.21
N SER A 245 2.86 -22.89 12.14
CA SER A 245 2.02 -24.09 12.16
C SER A 245 0.65 -23.74 11.58
N GLY A 246 0.35 -24.30 10.41
CA GLY A 246 -1.05 -24.54 10.05
C GLY A 246 -1.67 -25.31 11.22
N PHE A 247 -2.71 -24.76 11.82
CA PHE A 247 -3.29 -25.29 13.05
C PHE A 247 -3.84 -26.70 12.80
N GLN A 248 -3.08 -27.70 13.20
CA GLN A 248 -3.56 -29.06 13.40
C GLN A 248 -3.17 -29.46 14.83
N GLY A 249 -3.76 -28.81 15.84
CA GLY A 249 -3.50 -29.17 17.24
C GLY A 249 -4.01 -28.19 18.26
N THR A 250 -5.04 -28.64 18.98
CA THR A 250 -5.68 -28.15 20.20
C THR A 250 -4.92 -27.17 21.08
N VAL A 251 -5.65 -26.16 21.57
CA VAL A 251 -5.23 -25.14 22.54
C VAL A 251 -4.70 -25.78 23.83
N GLU A 252 -3.38 -25.77 24.05
CA GLU A 252 -2.81 -25.95 25.37
C GLU A 252 -1.91 -24.77 25.76
N LYS A 253 -2.08 -24.38 27.02
CA LYS A 253 -1.59 -23.17 27.68
C LYS A 253 -0.07 -23.07 27.59
N PHE A 254 0.43 -21.93 27.15
CA PHE A 254 1.85 -21.58 27.23
C PHE A 254 2.30 -21.43 28.69
N THR A 255 3.23 -22.28 29.12
CA THR A 255 4.14 -22.04 30.25
C THR A 255 5.58 -22.18 29.75
N PRO A 256 6.43 -21.14 29.89
CA PRO A 256 7.78 -21.18 29.32
C PRO A 256 8.69 -22.03 30.21
N LYS A 257 9.20 -23.15 29.67
CA LYS A 257 10.20 -23.98 30.34
C LYS A 257 11.60 -23.52 29.92
N LYS A 258 12.35 -22.97 30.88
CA LYS A 258 13.81 -22.77 30.82
C LYS A 258 14.50 -24.12 30.62
N THR A 259 15.42 -24.24 29.66
CA THR A 259 16.44 -25.29 29.71
C THR A 259 17.76 -24.76 29.14
N GLN A 260 18.80 -24.89 29.95
CA GLN A 260 20.19 -24.59 29.64
C GLN A 260 20.85 -25.75 28.88
N SER A 261 21.84 -25.39 28.06
CA SER A 261 23.16 -26.05 27.90
C SER A 261 23.52 -26.59 26.51
N GLU A 262 24.70 -26.10 26.08
CA GLU A 262 25.78 -26.72 25.29
C GLU A 262 25.72 -26.82 23.75
N VAL A 263 26.14 -25.71 23.13
CA VAL A 263 27.22 -25.53 22.12
C VAL A 263 27.81 -26.80 21.44
N ASN A 264 27.70 -26.90 20.10
CA ASN A 264 28.88 -26.92 19.21
C ASN A 264 28.58 -26.66 17.70
N GLU A 265 29.26 -25.63 17.17
CA GLU A 265 29.79 -25.37 15.82
C GLU A 265 29.05 -25.75 14.50
N ARG A 266 28.57 -24.71 13.78
CA ARG A 266 29.09 -24.12 12.51
C ARG A 266 27.94 -23.54 11.68
N PHE A 267 27.89 -22.21 11.56
CA PHE A 267 27.11 -21.49 10.54
C PHE A 267 28.07 -20.73 9.62
N PRO A 268 27.86 -20.74 8.29
CA PRO A 268 28.50 -19.76 7.43
C PRO A 268 27.91 -18.36 7.69
N GLU A 269 28.80 -17.38 7.74
CA GLU A 269 28.50 -15.95 7.82
C GLU A 269 27.53 -15.54 6.70
N VAL A 270 26.40 -14.95 7.08
CA VAL A 270 25.58 -14.12 6.20
C VAL A 270 25.41 -12.77 6.89
N ASP A 271 25.94 -11.74 6.24
CA ASP A 271 25.96 -10.36 6.74
C ASP A 271 24.56 -9.87 7.12
N PRO A 272 24.41 -9.14 8.25
CA PRO A 272 23.14 -8.54 8.62
C PRO A 272 22.84 -7.34 7.72
N VAL A 273 21.86 -7.49 6.83
CA VAL A 273 21.23 -6.34 6.17
C VAL A 273 20.40 -5.59 7.23
N THR A 274 20.99 -4.54 7.78
CA THR A 274 20.32 -3.50 8.57
C THR A 274 19.27 -2.81 7.69
N THR A 275 18.00 -3.14 7.91
CA THR A 275 16.86 -2.44 7.31
C THR A 275 16.31 -1.42 8.29
N THR A 276 16.88 -0.21 8.26
CA THR A 276 16.28 0.99 8.84
C THR A 276 15.99 1.96 7.70
N GLY A 277 14.77 1.91 7.15
CA GLY A 277 14.31 2.80 6.09
C GLY A 277 12.81 2.61 5.86
N ASP A 278 12.07 3.72 5.91
CA ASP A 278 10.63 3.84 6.21
C ASP A 278 9.78 3.85 4.91
N ASP A 279 9.99 2.92 3.96
CA ASP A 279 9.14 2.84 2.74
C ASP A 279 8.69 1.40 2.43
N GLU A 280 7.50 1.08 2.94
CA GLU A 280 6.87 -0.25 2.96
C GLU A 280 5.92 -0.53 1.77
N ASP A 281 5.88 0.36 0.76
CA ASP A 281 4.93 0.27 -0.37
C ASP A 281 5.45 -0.64 -1.52
N ASP A 282 6.78 -0.70 -1.69
CA ASP A 282 7.46 -1.59 -2.65
C ASP A 282 7.56 -3.02 -2.08
N THR A 283 7.77 -3.16 -0.76
CA THR A 283 7.66 -4.44 -0.07
C THR A 283 6.27 -5.02 -0.27
N LEU A 284 5.21 -4.27 0.03
CA LEU A 284 3.84 -4.74 -0.11
C LEU A 284 3.46 -5.18 -1.53
N SER A 285 3.88 -4.44 -2.56
CA SER A 285 3.56 -4.77 -3.96
C SER A 285 4.32 -6.00 -4.46
N TYR A 286 5.58 -6.17 -4.02
CA TYR A 286 6.38 -7.36 -4.27
C TYR A 286 5.87 -8.57 -3.46
N PHE A 287 5.37 -8.35 -2.24
CA PHE A 287 4.92 -9.39 -1.32
C PHE A 287 3.47 -9.85 -1.54
N ALA A 288 2.59 -9.00 -2.09
CA ALA A 288 1.29 -9.44 -2.58
C ALA A 288 1.43 -10.51 -3.68
N LYS A 289 2.38 -10.32 -4.59
CA LYS A 289 2.69 -11.32 -5.64
C LYS A 289 3.21 -12.65 -5.06
N LEU A 290 4.00 -12.58 -3.98
CA LEU A 290 4.55 -13.78 -3.30
C LEU A 290 3.54 -14.50 -2.38
N ALA A 291 2.45 -13.85 -1.99
CA ALA A 291 1.39 -14.46 -1.18
C ALA A 291 0.34 -15.18 -2.02
N ASP A 292 0.23 -14.84 -3.30
CA ASP A 292 -0.65 -15.51 -4.27
C ASP A 292 0.04 -16.73 -4.95
N ASP A 293 1.37 -16.89 -4.80
CA ASP A 293 2.19 -17.94 -5.42
C ASP A 293 2.39 -19.20 -4.52
N ASP A 294 1.69 -19.35 -3.38
CA ASP A 294 1.80 -20.51 -2.47
C ASP A 294 0.44 -21.04 -1.96
#